data_AF-A0A662G587-F1
#
_entry.id   AF-A0A662G587-F1
#
_cell.length_a   1.000
_cell.length_b   1.000
_cell.length_c   1.000
_cell.angle_alpha   90.00
_cell.angle_beta   90.00
_cell.angle_gamma   90.00
#
_symmetry.space_group_name_H-M   'P 1'
#
loop_
_entity.id
_entity.type
_entity.pdbx_description
1 polymer ?
#
loop_
_entity_poly.entity_id
_entity_poly.type
_entity_poly.pdbx_seq_one_letter_code
_entity_poly.pdbx_strand_id
1 'polypeptide(L)' 'MVHTHINDNISILEEQHLAPFEGLVNWKAVIRALKEIGYEGLLNIEGGASTTRLPIEIRRVKVKYLLELLNWMSRHL' A
#
# COMPACT_ATOMS: atom_id res chain seq x y z
N MET A 1 5.95 -17.38 -9.75
CA MET A 1 5.89 -15.93 -9.46
C MET A 1 4.91 -15.74 -8.32
N VAL A 2 5.35 -15.15 -7.20
CA VAL A 2 4.49 -14.81 -6.06
C VAL A 2 4.24 -13.31 -6.04
N HIS A 3 3.11 -12.89 -5.50
CA HIS A 3 2.78 -11.49 -5.28
C HIS A 3 2.24 -11.33 -3.86
N THR A 4 2.53 -10.19 -3.26
CA THR A 4 2.11 -9.84 -1.90
C THR A 4 1.16 -8.66 -1.97
N HIS A 5 -0.02 -8.85 -1.38
CA HIS A 5 -1.00 -7.79 -1.22
C HIS A 5 -0.63 -6.98 0.01
N ILE A 6 -0.70 -5.66 -0.12
CA ILE A 6 -0.36 -4.73 0.95
C ILE A 6 -1.46 -3.67 1.07
N ASN A 7 -1.82 -3.37 2.31
CA ASN A 7 -2.71 -2.28 2.67
C ASN A 7 -2.41 -1.82 4.09
N ASP A 8 -2.95 -0.66 4.42
CA ASP A 8 -2.90 -0.09 5.75
C ASP A 8 -4.25 -0.26 6.45
N ASN A 9 -4.27 -0.13 7.77
CA ASN A 9 -5.47 -0.17 8.61
C ASN A 9 -5.25 0.67 9.87
N ILE A 10 -6.32 1.26 10.40
CA ILE A 10 -6.30 1.99 11.68
C ILE A 10 -6.68 1.06 12.84
N SER A 11 -7.34 -0.07 12.55
CA SER A 11 -7.82 -1.03 13.54
C SER A 11 -7.52 -2.45 13.09
N ILE A 12 -7.33 -3.36 14.05
CA ILE A 12 -7.25 -4.81 13.79
C ILE A 12 -8.63 -5.47 13.75
N LEU A 13 -9.68 -4.76 14.19
CA LEU A 13 -11.05 -5.28 14.27
C LEU A 13 -11.83 -5.08 12.97
N GLU A 14 -11.36 -4.18 12.10
CA GLU A 14 -11.99 -3.82 10.84
C GLU A 14 -10.96 -3.77 9.73
N GLU A 15 -11.20 -4.52 8.66
CA GLU A 15 -10.37 -4.50 7.46
C GLU A 15 -10.85 -3.37 6.55
N GLN A 16 -10.13 -2.25 6.56
CA GLN A 16 -10.48 -1.06 5.77
C GLN A 16 -9.75 -1.02 4.42
N HIS A 17 -8.62 -1.72 4.30
CA HIS A 17 -7.75 -1.65 3.14
C HIS A 17 -7.41 -0.19 2.79
N LEU A 18 -6.85 0.55 3.74
CA LEU A 18 -6.40 1.91 3.52
C LEU A 18 -5.13 1.94 2.67
N ALA A 19 -4.88 3.06 1.99
CA ALA A 19 -3.61 3.26 1.31
C ALA A 19 -2.46 3.35 2.34
N PRO A 20 -1.22 2.97 1.95
CA PRO A 20 -0.06 3.18 2.81
C PRO A 20 0.01 4.60 3.38
N PHE A 21 0.30 4.71 4.67
CA PHE A 21 0.36 5.94 5.47
C PHE A 21 -0.97 6.60 5.82
N GLU A 22 -2.10 5.99 5.46
CA GLU A 22 -3.43 6.44 5.93
C GLU A 22 -3.91 5.69 7.17
N GLY A 23 -3.17 4.67 7.61
CA GLY A 23 -3.42 3.92 8.85
C GLY A 23 -2.23 3.91 9.82
N LEU A 24 -2.07 2.81 10.55
CA LEU A 24 -1.09 2.67 11.63
C LEU A 24 0.04 1.67 11.31
N VAL A 25 0.07 1.08 10.11
CA VAL A 25 1.14 0.15 9.72
C VAL A 25 2.49 0.87 9.69
N ASN A 26 3.51 0.26 10.32
CA ASN A 26 4.88 0.74 10.24
C ASN A 26 5.53 0.35 8.90
N TRP A 27 5.24 1.12 7.85
CA TRP A 27 5.75 0.84 6.50
C TRP A 27 7.27 0.84 6.39
N LYS A 28 7.98 1.63 7.19
CA LYS A 28 9.45 1.59 7.22
C LYS A 28 9.96 0.22 7.65
N ALA A 29 9.37 -0.34 8.71
CA ALA A 29 9.73 -1.67 9.17
C ALA A 29 9.36 -2.76 8.14
N VAL A 30 8.18 -2.65 7.53
CA VAL A 30 7.70 -3.60 6.51
C VAL A 30 8.61 -3.63 5.29
N ILE A 31 8.87 -2.48 4.66
CA ILE A 31 9.68 -2.41 3.44
C ILE A 31 11.13 -2.83 3.74
N ARG A 32 11.69 -2.44 4.89
CA ARG A 32 13.02 -2.87 5.29
C ARG A 32 13.10 -4.39 5.44
N ALA A 33 12.12 -5.02 6.10
CA ALA A 33 12.09 -6.47 6.26
C ALA A 33 12.00 -7.20 4.89
N LEU A 34 11.18 -6.71 3.96
CA LEU A 34 11.10 -7.26 2.60
C LEU A 34 12.43 -7.17 1.84
N LYS A 35 13.16 -6.05 2.01
CA LYS A 35 14.51 -5.89 1.45
C LYS A 35 15.52 -6.82 2.10
N GLU A 36 15.50 -6.95 3.42
CA GLU A 36 16.41 -7.80 4.20
C GLU A 36 16.33 -9.27 3.79
N ILE A 37 15.13 -9.77 3.47
CA ILE A 37 14.93 -11.16 3.01
C ILE A 37 15.15 -11.34 1.49
N GLY A 38 15.50 -10.27 0.76
CA GLY A 38 15.67 -10.32 -0.70
C GLY A 38 14.36 -10.65 -1.43
N TYR A 39 13.23 -10.10 -1.01
CA TYR A 39 11.95 -10.36 -1.66
C TYR A 39 11.91 -9.79 -3.10
N GLU A 40 11.67 -10.66 -4.08
CA GLU A 40 11.63 -10.31 -5.52
C GLU A 40 10.21 -10.38 -6.13
N GLY A 41 9.18 -10.61 -5.32
CA GLY A 41 7.80 -10.67 -5.78
C GLY A 41 7.18 -9.30 -6.07
N LEU A 42 6.00 -9.32 -6.69
CA LEU A 42 5.25 -8.08 -6.95
C LEU A 42 4.52 -7.61 -5.69
N LEU A 43 4.55 -6.29 -5.43
CA LEU A 43 3.73 -5.64 -4.41
C LEU A 43 2.46 -5.08 -5.05
N ASN A 44 1.30 -5.52 -4.56
CA ASN A 44 -0.01 -5.05 -5.00
C ASN A 44 -0.66 -4.24 -3.88
N ILE A 45 -0.94 -2.95 -4.12
CA ILE A 45 -1.68 -2.14 -3.15
C ILE A 45 -3.17 -2.47 -3.25
N GLU A 46 -3.74 -2.92 -2.13
CA GLU A 46 -5.19 -3.04 -1.93
C GLU A 46 -5.71 -1.74 -1.33
N GLY A 47 -5.99 -0.75 -2.17
CA GLY A 47 -6.40 0.59 -1.72
C GLY A 47 -7.86 0.72 -1.27
N GLY A 48 -8.55 -0.40 -0.98
CA GLY A 48 -9.98 -0.55 -0.72
C GLY A 48 -10.75 0.73 -0.36
N ALA A 49 -10.94 1.06 0.93
CA ALA A 49 -11.75 2.22 1.31
C ALA A 49 -11.17 3.56 0.79
N SER A 50 -9.83 3.67 0.72
CA SER A 50 -9.11 4.87 0.23
C SER A 50 -9.32 5.17 -1.25
N THR A 51 -9.79 4.18 -2.02
CA THR A 51 -10.04 4.32 -3.46
C THR A 51 -11.53 4.17 -3.77
N THR A 52 -12.21 3.18 -3.19
CA THR A 52 -13.61 2.86 -3.52
C THR A 52 -14.61 3.90 -3.01
N ARG A 53 -14.28 4.67 -1.96
CA ARG A 53 -15.14 5.77 -1.47
C ARG A 53 -15.04 7.04 -2.31
N LEU A 54 -14.09 7.10 -3.25
CA LEU A 54 -13.93 8.24 -4.16
C LEU A 54 -14.86 8.11 -5.38
N PRO A 55 -15.33 9.24 -5.94
CA PRO A 55 -15.96 9.27 -7.26
C PRO A 55 -15.07 8.61 -8.31
N ILE A 56 -15.67 7.91 -9.27
CA ILE A 56 -14.95 7.08 -10.25
C ILE A 56 -13.91 7.89 -11.04
N GLU A 57 -14.19 9.16 -11.32
CA GLU A 57 -13.33 10.10 -12.03
C GLU A 57 -12.04 10.39 -11.24
N ILE A 58 -12.15 10.43 -9.91
CA ILE A 58 -11.03 10.71 -9.01
C ILE A 58 -10.22 9.45 -8.72
N ARG A 59 -10.83 8.25 -8.80
CA ARG A 59 -10.11 6.98 -8.58
C ARG A 59 -8.89 6.83 -9.49
N ARG A 60 -8.98 7.28 -10.75
CA ARG A 60 -7.84 7.22 -11.68
C ARG A 60 -6.67 8.10 -11.21
N VAL A 61 -6.95 9.25 -10.60
CA VAL A 61 -5.92 10.13 -10.02
C VAL A 61 -5.31 9.44 -8.79
N LYS A 62 -6.14 8.86 -7.92
CA LYS A 62 -5.67 8.12 -6.74
C LYS A 62 -4.77 6.95 -7.11
N VAL A 63 -5.11 6.16 -8.13
CA VAL A 63 -4.26 5.03 -8.58
C VAL A 63 -2.88 5.51 -9.04
N LYS A 64 -2.79 6.64 -9.76
CA LYS A 64 -1.49 7.21 -10.16
C LYS A 64 -0.67 7.64 -8.94
N TYR A 65 -1.32 8.31 -7.99
CA TYR A 65 -0.70 8.68 -6.72
C TYR A 65 -0.16 7.45 -5.97
N LEU A 66 -0.94 6.35 -5.89
CA LEU A 66 -0.51 5.13 -5.20
C LEU A 66 0.69 4.47 -5.88
N LEU A 67 0.78 4.51 -7.21
CA LEU A 67 1.95 4.04 -7.94
C LEU A 67 3.19 4.89 -7.63
N GLU A 68 3.06 6.22 -7.62
CA GLU A 68 4.15 7.12 -7.25
C GLU A 68 4.59 6.90 -5.79
N LEU A 69 3.64 6.69 -4.89
CA LEU A 69 3.89 6.40 -3.49
C LEU A 69 4.65 5.08 -3.30
N LEU A 70 4.21 4.00 -3.94
CA LEU A 70 4.89 2.70 -3.87
C LEU A 70 6.33 2.78 -4.39
N ASN A 71 6.51 3.50 -5.51
CA ASN A 71 7.83 3.76 -6.08
C ASN A 71 8.72 4.57 -5.12
N TRP A 72 8.16 5.56 -4.42
CA TRP A 72 8.89 6.31 -3.41
C TRP A 72 9.26 5.42 -2.22
N MET A 73 8.33 4.62 -1.71
CA MET A 73 8.56 3.68 -0.60
C MET A 73 9.69 2.70 -0.93
N SER A 74 9.65 2.09 -2.12
CA SER A 74 10.68 1.16 -2.58
C SER A 74 12.08 1.79 -2.61
N ARG A 75 12.18 3.07 -2.99
CA ARG A 75 13.47 3.78 -3.05
C ARG A 75 13.98 4.28 -1.69
N HIS A 76 13.09 4.67 -0.78
CA HIS A 76 13.50 5.48 0.39
C HIS A 76 13.26 4.81 1.76
N LEU A 77 12.45 3.75 1.83
CA LEU A 77 12.25 2.96 3.06
C LEU A 77 13.12 1.71 3.07
#